data_AF-A0A4R6JFX8-F1
#
_entry.id   AF-A0A4R6JFX8-F1
#
_cell.length_a   1.000
_cell.length_b   1.000
_cell.length_c   1.000
_cell.angle_alpha   90.00
_cell.angle_beta   90.00
_cell.angle_gamma   90.00
#
_symmetry.space_group_name_H-M   'P 1'
#
loop_
_entity.id
_entity.type
_entity.pdbx_description
1 polymer ?
#
loop_
_entity_poly.entity_id
_entity_poly.type
_entity_poly.pdbx_seq_one_letter_code
_entity_poly.pdbx_strand_id
1 'polypeptide(L)'
;MVRYFGNGDFRYLGGTVGRSDSGTGRVSRRGFISAVGVGAVGAGAGAGAVLEPVAASDRTRAAGGLAGGQITSDHFGRMFQLPAFAEPSDELTAALTDLGKPGGLLDAKDDLAKGPVALITDQSLLAGNRDNTTQTAGTTFLGQFIDHDITLDQGSKLGLPTDPTTSKNNRTPALDLDSVYGGGPLVSPQLYRTDDPAKFRVESGGLFEDLPRSPTTLQAVLRDRRNDEHMIIAGLHVAFLIFHNSVVDRLRTEGVENEFDEARRIVRWHYQWIVVHEFLPQLVGPAMVDDVFGGGRKYYTSAIGYMPVEFQGAAFRVGHSMVRPSYRANLAGDAGKPFFGFVFDPAQPEGESDPADLRGGARALRRFIGWQTFFDFGDGEVKPNKRIDTHISTPLMTLPAAAIRAFGNGPTSLPARNLLRQVTWSMPSGQAIAKQLGVPVLSSADLSELRSYSLGLERSTPLWYYVLKEAEVEADGLRMGPVGGRIVAEVLIGLLQNDPTSYVAVAPDWRPSLPSTAGTGEFRMVDLLTVAGVDPASRGQ
;
A
#
# COMPACT_ATOMS: atom_id res chain seq x y z
N MET A 1 -11.79 -56.86 10.19
CA MET A 1 -13.14 -57.25 10.67
C MET A 1 -14.14 -56.35 9.92
N VAL A 2 -14.57 -56.69 8.70
CA VAL A 2 -15.88 -57.29 8.32
C VAL A 2 -17.07 -56.42 8.77
N ARG A 3 -18.08 -55.97 8.00
CA ARG A 3 -18.48 -55.97 6.57
C ARG A 3 -19.65 -54.96 6.41
N TYR A 4 -19.92 -54.61 5.15
CA TYR A 4 -21.05 -53.89 4.53
C TYR A 4 -22.50 -54.23 4.98
N PHE A 5 -23.42 -53.24 4.80
CA PHE A 5 -24.66 -53.17 3.97
C PHE A 5 -25.67 -52.21 4.68
N GLY A 6 -26.43 -51.33 4.02
CA GLY A 6 -27.25 -51.57 2.83
C GLY A 6 -27.94 -50.30 2.28
N ASN A 7 -28.49 -50.49 1.07
CA ASN A 7 -29.10 -49.55 0.14
C ASN A 7 -30.47 -49.00 0.57
N GLY A 8 -30.87 -47.90 -0.08
CA GLY A 8 -32.26 -47.45 -0.18
C GLY A 8 -32.44 -46.44 -1.31
N ASP A 9 -32.61 -46.94 -2.54
CA ASP A 9 -33.12 -46.19 -3.70
C ASP A 9 -34.65 -46.00 -3.59
N PHE A 10 -35.15 -44.83 -3.96
CA PHE A 10 -36.49 -44.68 -4.57
C PHE A 10 -36.46 -43.59 -5.65
N ARG A 11 -36.76 -44.00 -6.88
CA ARG A 11 -37.12 -43.13 -8.01
C ARG A 11 -38.61 -43.29 -8.34
N TYR A 12 -39.15 -42.22 -8.93
CA TYR A 12 -40.02 -42.14 -10.11
C TYR A 12 -41.44 -41.55 -9.99
N LEU A 13 -41.76 -40.81 -11.07
CA LEU A 13 -43.04 -40.34 -11.63
C LEU A 13 -43.57 -39.00 -11.06
N GLY A 14 -43.82 -37.93 -11.82
CA GLY A 14 -44.10 -37.77 -13.24
C GLY A 14 -45.58 -37.41 -13.44
N GLY A 15 -45.90 -36.19 -13.91
CA GLY A 15 -47.27 -35.81 -14.24
C GLY A 15 -47.48 -34.33 -14.57
N THR A 16 -47.50 -34.01 -15.87
CA THR A 16 -47.94 -32.75 -16.51
C THR A 16 -49.41 -32.81 -16.97
N VAL A 17 -50.00 -31.63 -17.26
CA VAL A 17 -51.19 -31.25 -18.10
C VAL A 17 -52.13 -30.35 -17.26
N GLY A 18 -52.69 -29.21 -17.68
CA GLY A 18 -52.73 -28.42 -18.92
C GLY A 18 -53.84 -27.34 -18.80
N ARG A 19 -53.61 -26.15 -19.40
CA ARG A 19 -54.49 -25.08 -19.97
C ARG A 19 -56.04 -25.18 -19.82
N SER A 20 -56.86 -24.11 -19.73
CA SER A 20 -56.85 -22.78 -20.42
C SER A 20 -57.92 -21.76 -19.92
N ASP A 21 -57.57 -20.46 -20.08
CA ASP A 21 -58.33 -19.25 -20.53
C ASP A 21 -59.67 -18.74 -19.95
N SER A 22 -59.65 -17.46 -19.53
CA SER A 22 -60.26 -16.28 -20.20
C SER A 22 -59.77 -15.00 -19.46
N GLY A 23 -59.15 -13.98 -20.09
CA GLY A 23 -59.68 -13.00 -21.05
C GLY A 23 -60.19 -11.75 -20.28
N THR A 24 -59.44 -10.65 -20.14
CA THR A 24 -59.46 -9.43 -21.00
C THR A 24 -58.48 -8.41 -20.34
N GLY A 25 -57.54 -7.74 -21.02
CA GLY A 25 -57.72 -6.55 -21.85
C GLY A 25 -56.41 -5.72 -21.88
N ARG A 26 -56.00 -5.28 -23.07
CA ARG A 26 -54.80 -4.49 -23.45
C ARG A 26 -54.84 -3.05 -22.86
N VAL A 27 -53.80 -2.21 -22.78
CA VAL A 27 -52.92 -1.63 -23.82
C VAL A 27 -51.76 -0.83 -23.15
N SER A 28 -50.60 -0.78 -23.81
CA SER A 28 -49.36 -0.06 -23.48
C SER A 28 -49.45 1.48 -23.40
N ARG A 29 -48.42 2.14 -22.81
CA ARG A 29 -47.86 3.39 -23.36
C ARG A 29 -46.41 3.64 -22.93
N ARG A 30 -45.55 3.82 -23.94
CA ARG A 30 -44.23 4.45 -23.91
C ARG A 30 -44.35 5.97 -23.73
N GLY A 31 -43.32 6.55 -23.13
CA GLY A 31 -42.71 7.81 -23.56
C GLY A 31 -43.32 9.09 -22.98
N PHE A 32 -42.49 9.88 -22.28
CA PHE A 32 -42.69 11.32 -22.28
C PHE A 32 -41.35 12.06 -22.35
N ILE A 33 -41.34 13.03 -23.26
CA ILE A 33 -40.26 13.91 -23.68
C ILE A 33 -40.34 15.22 -22.88
N SER A 34 -39.21 15.88 -22.78
CA SER A 34 -38.94 17.25 -22.33
C SER A 34 -39.78 18.37 -22.96
N ALA A 35 -39.93 19.45 -22.19
CA ALA A 35 -39.78 20.88 -22.56
C ALA A 35 -41.00 21.82 -22.50
N VAL A 36 -40.67 23.06 -22.11
CA VAL A 36 -41.37 24.38 -22.25
C VAL A 36 -42.48 24.63 -21.21
N GLY A 37 -42.61 25.77 -20.51
CA GLY A 37 -42.03 27.11 -20.58
C GLY A 37 -43.11 28.18 -20.35
N VAL A 38 -42.72 29.44 -20.05
CA VAL A 38 -43.52 30.69 -19.92
C VAL A 38 -44.17 30.92 -18.53
N GLY A 39 -44.06 32.06 -17.83
CA GLY A 39 -43.49 33.39 -18.09
C GLY A 39 -44.41 34.47 -17.49
N ALA A 40 -43.85 35.46 -16.76
CA ALA A 40 -44.50 36.74 -16.44
C ALA A 40 -43.47 37.84 -16.14
N VAL A 41 -43.81 39.07 -16.51
CA VAL A 41 -42.96 40.20 -16.94
C VAL A 41 -42.96 41.36 -15.92
N GLY A 42 -41.89 42.14 -15.86
CA GLY A 42 -41.86 43.50 -15.27
C GLY A 42 -40.56 44.26 -15.63
N ALA A 43 -40.69 45.47 -16.20
CA ALA A 43 -39.73 46.15 -17.06
C ALA A 43 -38.89 47.29 -16.41
N GLY A 44 -37.81 47.74 -17.09
CA GLY A 44 -37.15 49.03 -16.84
C GLY A 44 -35.79 49.23 -17.56
N ALA A 45 -35.72 50.18 -18.52
CA ALA A 45 -34.65 50.55 -19.47
C ALA A 45 -33.33 51.11 -18.84
N GLY A 46 -32.17 51.27 -19.53
CA GLY A 46 -31.81 51.16 -20.94
C GLY A 46 -30.34 51.55 -21.26
N ALA A 47 -30.02 51.54 -22.57
CA ALA A 47 -28.78 51.98 -23.29
C ALA A 47 -27.50 51.12 -23.12
N GLY A 48 -26.82 50.57 -24.13
CA GLY A 48 -26.90 50.72 -25.59
C GLY A 48 -25.61 51.30 -26.17
N ALA A 49 -24.60 50.46 -26.44
CA ALA A 49 -23.62 50.65 -27.53
C ALA A 49 -22.93 49.32 -27.86
N VAL A 50 -23.10 48.90 -29.12
CA VAL A 50 -22.57 47.69 -29.78
C VAL A 50 -21.29 48.07 -30.52
N LEU A 51 -20.32 47.15 -30.66
CA LEU A 51 -19.59 46.81 -31.90
C LEU A 51 -18.59 45.66 -31.63
N GLU A 52 -18.82 44.51 -32.27
CA GLU A 52 -17.89 43.37 -32.42
C GLU A 52 -16.96 43.54 -33.66
N PRO A 53 -16.17 42.53 -34.11
CA PRO A 53 -15.12 41.73 -33.46
C PRO A 53 -13.79 41.81 -34.26
N VAL A 54 -12.65 41.42 -33.66
CA VAL A 54 -11.44 41.07 -34.44
C VAL A 54 -10.82 39.79 -33.87
N ALA A 55 -10.69 38.78 -34.73
CA ALA A 55 -10.02 37.52 -34.45
C ALA A 55 -8.51 37.62 -34.70
N ALA A 56 -7.69 36.97 -33.86
CA ALA A 56 -6.42 36.32 -34.24
C ALA A 56 -5.78 35.54 -33.06
N SER A 57 -5.81 34.20 -33.18
CA SER A 57 -4.77 33.19 -32.91
C SER A 57 -3.63 33.40 -31.89
N ASP A 58 -3.53 32.42 -30.97
CA ASP A 58 -2.35 31.66 -30.49
C ASP A 58 -0.98 32.34 -30.28
N ARG A 59 -0.46 32.26 -29.04
CA ARG A 59 0.67 31.38 -28.64
C ARG A 59 1.22 31.71 -27.24
N THR A 60 1.11 30.71 -26.37
CA THR A 60 2.09 30.19 -25.39
C THR A 60 3.31 31.03 -24.97
N ARG A 61 3.38 31.32 -23.66
CA ARG A 61 4.53 31.36 -22.71
C ARG A 61 4.15 32.33 -21.57
N ALA A 62 4.41 32.09 -20.29
CA ALA A 62 5.05 31.03 -19.56
C ALA A 62 4.76 31.27 -18.06
N ALA A 63 4.83 30.20 -17.27
CA ALA A 63 5.43 30.16 -15.94
C ALA A 63 5.30 31.40 -15.03
N GLY A 64 4.37 31.36 -14.09
CA GLY A 64 4.31 32.31 -12.98
C GLY A 64 3.19 32.01 -12.00
N GLY A 65 3.52 31.30 -10.91
CA GLY A 65 2.73 31.32 -9.67
C GLY A 65 1.86 30.10 -9.37
N LEU A 66 2.46 28.99 -8.94
CA LEU A 66 1.79 28.09 -7.98
C LEU A 66 1.94 28.71 -6.59
N ALA A 67 1.11 29.71 -6.30
CA ALA A 67 1.04 30.33 -4.98
C ALA A 67 0.17 29.47 -4.04
N GLY A 68 0.83 28.85 -3.07
CA GLY A 68 0.34 28.49 -1.73
C GLY A 68 -1.16 28.20 -1.55
N GLY A 69 -1.60 26.99 -1.93
CA GLY A 69 -2.75 26.38 -1.26
C GLY A 69 -2.42 26.13 0.22
N GLN A 70 -3.35 26.43 1.12
CA GLN A 70 -3.16 26.20 2.55
C GLN A 70 -3.01 24.69 2.80
N ILE A 71 -1.91 24.27 3.45
CA ILE A 71 -1.71 22.88 3.85
C ILE A 71 -2.84 22.49 4.81
N THR A 72 -3.57 21.44 4.48
CA THR A 72 -4.56 20.81 5.36
C THR A 72 -4.15 19.37 5.64
N SER A 73 -4.62 18.81 6.76
CA SER A 73 -4.31 17.44 7.14
C SER A 73 -5.02 16.39 6.29
N ASP A 74 -6.11 16.76 5.62
CA ASP A 74 -6.95 15.85 4.84
C ASP A 74 -6.68 15.87 3.33
N HIS A 75 -5.79 16.73 2.84
CA HIS A 75 -5.38 16.79 1.43
C HIS A 75 -3.89 16.50 1.27
N PHE A 76 -3.50 16.09 0.06
CA PHE A 76 -2.10 15.94 -0.27
C PHE A 76 -1.41 17.32 -0.35
N GLY A 77 -0.13 17.35 -0.01
CA GLY A 77 0.70 18.56 -0.09
C GLY A 77 2.00 18.31 -0.84
N ARG A 78 2.89 19.31 -0.79
CA ARG A 78 4.25 19.24 -1.34
C ARG A 78 5.27 19.55 -0.28
N MET A 79 6.33 18.75 -0.24
CA MET A 79 7.50 19.01 0.57
C MET A 79 8.46 19.99 -0.11
N PHE A 80 8.51 20.00 -1.46
CA PHE A 80 9.41 20.87 -2.22
C PHE A 80 8.64 21.71 -3.27
N GLN A 81 8.80 23.03 -3.20
CA GLN A 81 8.25 23.96 -4.18
C GLN A 81 9.23 24.14 -5.35
N LEU A 82 9.37 23.09 -6.16
CA LEU A 82 10.26 23.03 -7.32
C LEU A 82 9.49 22.72 -8.61
N PRO A 83 10.00 23.10 -9.79
CA PRO A 83 9.39 22.74 -11.06
C PRO A 83 9.30 21.22 -11.27
N ALA A 84 8.32 20.78 -12.06
CA ALA A 84 8.18 19.38 -12.45
C ALA A 84 9.42 18.87 -13.22
N PHE A 85 9.68 17.57 -13.14
CA PHE A 85 10.84 16.96 -13.81
C PHE A 85 10.77 17.08 -15.34
N ALA A 86 9.57 17.15 -15.91
CA ALA A 86 9.31 17.34 -17.33
C ALA A 86 7.92 17.93 -17.59
N GLU A 87 7.74 18.54 -18.76
CA GLU A 87 6.42 18.97 -19.24
C GLU A 87 5.59 17.75 -19.70
N PRO A 88 4.31 17.62 -19.29
CA PRO A 88 3.44 16.54 -19.72
C PRO A 88 3.26 16.50 -21.24
N SER A 89 3.43 15.32 -21.83
CA SER A 89 3.27 15.06 -23.27
C SER A 89 2.96 13.59 -23.53
N ASP A 90 2.48 13.28 -24.73
CA ASP A 90 2.25 11.90 -25.17
C ASP A 90 3.58 11.14 -25.29
N GLU A 91 4.64 11.81 -25.75
CA GLU A 91 5.99 11.25 -25.83
C GLU A 91 6.53 10.88 -24.45
N LEU A 92 6.34 11.77 -23.45
CA LEU A 92 6.72 11.48 -22.07
C LEU A 92 5.92 10.29 -21.53
N THR A 93 4.61 10.27 -21.74
CA THR A 93 3.73 9.17 -21.30
C THR A 93 4.18 7.84 -21.90
N ALA A 94 4.51 7.82 -23.20
CA ALA A 94 5.03 6.66 -23.90
C ALA A 94 6.38 6.20 -23.32
N ALA A 95 7.32 7.12 -23.10
CA ALA A 95 8.63 6.82 -22.51
C ALA A 95 8.52 6.21 -21.09
N LEU A 96 7.68 6.80 -20.23
CA LEU A 96 7.45 6.30 -18.87
C LEU A 96 6.75 4.94 -18.85
N THR A 97 5.83 4.72 -19.78
CA THR A 97 5.18 3.42 -19.95
C THR A 97 6.17 2.37 -20.46
N ASP A 98 7.03 2.74 -21.39
CA ASP A 98 8.06 1.87 -21.95
C ASP A 98 9.13 1.46 -20.91
N LEU A 99 9.58 2.39 -20.08
CA LEU A 99 10.50 2.13 -18.97
C LEU A 99 10.00 1.00 -18.05
N GLY A 100 8.70 1.02 -17.73
CA GLY A 100 8.08 0.10 -16.80
C GLY A 100 7.40 -1.12 -17.43
N LYS A 101 7.39 -1.29 -18.75
CA LYS A 101 6.65 -2.40 -19.38
C LYS A 101 7.27 -3.77 -19.06
N PRO A 102 6.53 -4.89 -19.21
CA PRO A 102 7.13 -6.23 -19.19
C PRO A 102 8.31 -6.35 -20.17
N GLY A 103 9.45 -6.84 -19.68
CA GLY A 103 10.73 -6.90 -20.41
C GLY A 103 11.45 -5.56 -20.60
N GLY A 104 10.89 -4.46 -20.09
CA GLY A 104 11.46 -3.12 -20.13
C GLY A 104 12.68 -2.95 -19.22
N LEU A 105 13.13 -1.71 -19.07
CA LEU A 105 14.34 -1.37 -18.31
C LEU A 105 14.22 -1.74 -16.83
N LEU A 106 13.04 -1.55 -16.24
CA LEU A 106 12.78 -1.82 -14.83
C LEU A 106 12.44 -3.29 -14.55
N ASP A 107 12.37 -4.16 -15.57
CA ASP A 107 12.07 -5.58 -15.36
C ASP A 107 13.32 -6.35 -14.97
N ALA A 108 13.27 -6.99 -13.80
CA ALA A 108 14.33 -7.86 -13.33
C ALA A 108 14.50 -9.12 -14.19
N LYS A 109 13.51 -9.45 -15.02
CA LYS A 109 13.48 -10.60 -15.94
C LYS A 109 13.68 -11.94 -15.20
N ASP A 110 13.01 -12.09 -14.05
CA ASP A 110 12.96 -13.34 -13.30
C ASP A 110 12.42 -14.47 -14.20
N ASP A 111 13.09 -15.63 -14.20
CA ASP A 111 12.65 -16.80 -14.97
C ASP A 111 11.47 -17.50 -14.28
N LEU A 112 10.27 -16.97 -14.49
CA LEU A 112 9.04 -17.48 -13.89
C LEU A 112 8.74 -18.95 -14.26
N ALA A 113 9.29 -19.46 -15.36
CA ALA A 113 9.10 -20.85 -15.76
C ALA A 113 9.79 -21.85 -14.80
N LYS A 114 10.75 -21.40 -13.98
CA LYS A 114 11.40 -22.21 -12.93
C LYS A 114 10.49 -22.48 -11.74
N GLY A 115 9.39 -21.74 -11.62
CA GLY A 115 8.42 -21.88 -10.54
C GLY A 115 8.84 -21.21 -9.23
N PRO A 116 7.89 -21.06 -8.30
CA PRO A 116 8.06 -20.23 -7.11
C PRO A 116 9.09 -20.78 -6.11
N VAL A 117 9.33 -22.09 -6.11
CA VAL A 117 10.32 -22.73 -5.21
C VAL A 117 11.74 -22.39 -5.63
N ALA A 118 12.07 -22.58 -6.92
CA ALA A 118 13.42 -22.35 -7.44
C ALA A 118 13.85 -20.88 -7.32
N LEU A 119 12.92 -19.92 -7.53
CA LEU A 119 13.17 -18.49 -7.33
C LEU A 119 13.34 -18.06 -5.86
N ILE A 120 13.35 -19.01 -4.92
CA ILE A 120 13.71 -18.79 -3.52
C ILE A 120 14.99 -19.55 -3.17
N THR A 121 15.13 -20.79 -3.65
CA THR A 121 16.20 -21.70 -3.21
C THR A 121 17.44 -21.69 -4.10
N ASP A 122 17.33 -21.29 -5.37
CA ASP A 122 18.45 -21.23 -6.32
C ASP A 122 18.92 -19.79 -6.52
N GLN A 123 20.04 -19.46 -5.88
CA GLN A 123 20.66 -18.13 -5.94
C GLN A 123 21.14 -17.76 -7.36
N SER A 124 21.42 -18.73 -8.23
CA SER A 124 21.85 -18.44 -9.61
C SER A 124 20.74 -17.79 -10.43
N LEU A 125 19.47 -18.05 -10.09
CA LEU A 125 18.31 -17.44 -10.73
C LEU A 125 18.04 -16.00 -10.25
N LEU A 126 18.74 -15.54 -9.21
CA LEU A 126 18.54 -14.22 -8.58
C LEU A 126 19.61 -13.19 -8.99
N ALA A 127 20.48 -13.52 -9.94
CA ALA A 127 21.60 -12.66 -10.33
C ALA A 127 21.15 -11.28 -10.83
N GLY A 128 20.02 -11.20 -11.54
CA GLY A 128 19.40 -9.95 -12.02
C GLY A 128 18.45 -9.27 -11.01
N ASN A 129 18.25 -9.88 -9.84
CA ASN A 129 17.30 -9.43 -8.82
C ASN A 129 17.84 -9.79 -7.43
N ARG A 130 18.84 -9.04 -6.98
CA ARG A 130 19.70 -9.45 -5.85
C ARG A 130 18.97 -9.28 -4.51
N ASP A 131 19.28 -10.18 -3.58
CA ASP A 131 18.78 -10.12 -2.22
C ASP A 131 19.51 -9.03 -1.40
N ASN A 132 18.78 -8.38 -0.49
CA ASN A 132 19.33 -7.47 0.50
C ASN A 132 19.76 -8.27 1.74
N THR A 133 21.04 -8.22 2.08
CA THR A 133 21.58 -9.03 3.18
C THR A 133 21.40 -8.43 4.57
N THR A 134 20.76 -7.25 4.67
CA THR A 134 20.60 -6.51 5.93
C THR A 134 19.16 -6.33 6.37
N GLN A 135 18.20 -6.81 5.58
CA GLN A 135 16.76 -6.68 5.85
C GLN A 135 16.04 -7.99 5.56
N THR A 136 14.89 -8.17 6.19
CA THR A 136 14.05 -9.37 5.99
C THR A 136 12.92 -9.08 4.99
N ALA A 137 12.32 -10.13 4.43
CA ALA A 137 11.11 -10.02 3.62
C ALA A 137 9.98 -9.28 4.35
N GLY A 138 9.91 -9.40 5.68
CA GLY A 138 8.95 -8.71 6.53
C GLY A 138 9.07 -7.19 6.50
N THR A 139 10.28 -6.63 6.38
CA THR A 139 10.50 -5.17 6.28
C THR A 139 9.73 -4.57 5.09
N THR A 140 9.67 -5.29 3.96
CA THR A 140 8.90 -4.86 2.78
C THR A 140 7.42 -4.67 3.09
N PHE A 141 6.82 -5.66 3.76
CA PHE A 141 5.38 -5.67 4.03
C PHE A 141 4.99 -4.82 5.24
N LEU A 142 5.91 -4.63 6.19
CA LEU A 142 5.75 -3.61 7.23
C LEU A 142 5.70 -2.21 6.61
N GLY A 143 6.57 -1.91 5.63
CA GLY A 143 6.52 -0.66 4.88
C GLY A 143 5.19 -0.45 4.16
N GLN A 144 4.67 -1.50 3.51
CA GLN A 144 3.34 -1.44 2.87
C GLN A 144 2.21 -1.22 3.89
N PHE A 145 2.27 -1.87 5.05
CA PHE A 145 1.29 -1.68 6.12
C PHE A 145 1.30 -0.23 6.65
N ILE A 146 2.50 0.34 6.82
CA ILE A 146 2.68 1.75 7.18
C ILE A 146 2.07 2.67 6.12
N ASP A 147 2.30 2.40 4.82
CA ASP A 147 1.68 3.17 3.73
C ASP A 147 0.16 3.14 3.81
N HIS A 148 -0.42 1.96 4.06
CA HIS A 148 -1.85 1.79 4.16
C HIS A 148 -2.48 2.53 5.34
N ASP A 149 -1.69 2.78 6.38
CA ASP A 149 -2.09 3.54 7.55
C ASP A 149 -2.15 5.06 7.29
N ILE A 150 -1.18 5.59 6.54
CA ILE A 150 -0.98 7.05 6.48
C ILE A 150 -1.47 7.70 5.18
N THR A 151 -1.68 6.94 4.10
CA THR A 151 -1.99 7.52 2.79
C THR A 151 -2.95 6.68 1.94
N LEU A 152 -3.93 7.33 1.32
CA LEU A 152 -4.79 6.72 0.29
C LEU A 152 -5.33 7.78 -0.69
N ASP A 153 -4.85 7.73 -1.93
CA ASP A 153 -5.39 8.51 -3.04
C ASP A 153 -6.48 7.74 -3.79
N GLN A 154 -7.66 8.33 -3.88
CA GLN A 154 -8.81 7.81 -4.67
C GLN A 154 -9.33 8.84 -5.68
N GLY A 155 -8.77 10.06 -5.67
CA GLY A 155 -9.31 11.19 -6.42
C GLY A 155 -8.54 11.51 -7.70
N SER A 156 -7.22 11.31 -7.69
CA SER A 156 -6.38 11.76 -8.80
C SER A 156 -6.37 10.77 -9.99
N LYS A 157 -6.25 11.31 -11.20
CA LYS A 157 -6.18 10.53 -12.44
C LYS A 157 -4.74 10.25 -12.82
N LEU A 158 -4.45 8.98 -13.08
CA LEU A 158 -3.10 8.54 -13.44
C LEU A 158 -2.64 9.18 -14.76
N GLY A 159 -1.42 9.70 -14.79
CA GLY A 159 -0.81 10.34 -15.97
C GLY A 159 -1.31 11.76 -16.27
N LEU A 160 -2.28 12.27 -15.52
CA LEU A 160 -2.83 13.62 -15.71
C LEU A 160 -2.40 14.55 -14.57
N PRO A 161 -1.72 15.67 -14.86
CA PRO A 161 -1.34 16.66 -13.86
C PRO A 161 -2.52 17.04 -12.96
N THR A 162 -2.29 17.00 -11.67
CA THR A 162 -3.27 17.24 -10.61
C THR A 162 -2.60 18.07 -9.52
N ASP A 163 -3.26 19.13 -9.08
CA ASP A 163 -2.81 19.90 -7.92
C ASP A 163 -3.00 19.05 -6.64
N PRO A 164 -1.91 18.72 -5.90
CA PRO A 164 -2.01 17.95 -4.66
C PRO A 164 -3.04 18.49 -3.67
N THR A 165 -3.15 19.81 -3.56
CA THR A 165 -4.03 20.48 -2.59
C THR A 165 -5.52 20.31 -2.90
N THR A 166 -5.84 19.82 -4.11
CA THR A 166 -7.22 19.51 -4.53
C THR A 166 -7.56 18.02 -4.40
N SER A 167 -6.59 17.17 -4.06
CA SER A 167 -6.81 15.73 -3.88
C SER A 167 -6.77 15.35 -2.41
N LYS A 168 -7.84 14.68 -1.97
CA LYS A 168 -8.00 14.24 -0.59
C LYS A 168 -7.11 13.03 -0.28
N ASN A 169 -6.39 13.07 0.83
CA ASN A 169 -5.88 11.88 1.47
C ASN A 169 -7.02 11.19 2.24
N ASN A 170 -7.38 9.97 1.86
CA ASN A 170 -8.49 9.23 2.48
C ASN A 170 -8.05 8.45 3.75
N ARG A 171 -6.88 8.79 4.28
CA ARG A 171 -6.31 8.32 5.55
C ARG A 171 -5.95 9.51 6.43
N THR A 172 -5.84 9.28 7.73
CA THR A 172 -5.19 10.22 8.63
C THR A 172 -3.68 10.26 8.30
N PRO A 173 -3.04 11.42 8.10
CA PRO A 173 -1.58 11.49 8.00
C PRO A 173 -0.96 11.36 9.40
N ALA A 174 -1.17 10.22 10.07
CA ALA A 174 -0.63 9.90 11.39
C ALA A 174 -0.44 8.39 11.50
N LEU A 175 0.53 7.94 12.30
CA LEU A 175 0.76 6.53 12.60
C LEU A 175 -0.19 6.08 13.72
N ASP A 176 -1.50 6.15 13.46
CA ASP A 176 -2.55 5.96 14.43
C ASP A 176 -3.37 4.67 14.25
N LEU A 177 -2.96 3.83 13.29
CA LEU A 177 -3.66 2.59 12.94
C LEU A 177 -5.11 2.84 12.50
N ASP A 178 -5.39 3.97 11.82
CA ASP A 178 -6.74 4.27 11.29
C ASP A 178 -7.24 3.15 10.39
N SER A 179 -6.32 2.49 9.67
CA SER A 179 -6.59 1.43 8.72
C SER A 179 -7.05 0.13 9.41
N VAL A 180 -6.83 0.02 10.71
CA VAL A 180 -7.24 -1.07 11.60
C VAL A 180 -8.45 -0.65 12.43
N TYR A 181 -8.35 0.43 13.19
CA TYR A 181 -9.38 0.86 14.15
C TYR A 181 -10.61 1.47 13.49
N GLY A 182 -10.49 2.01 12.27
CA GLY A 182 -11.55 2.79 11.65
C GLY A 182 -12.03 3.91 12.58
N GLY A 183 -13.34 4.05 12.74
CA GLY A 183 -13.91 5.01 13.69
C GLY A 183 -14.11 4.47 15.11
N GLY A 184 -13.53 3.31 15.47
CA GLY A 184 -13.79 2.63 16.74
C GLY A 184 -15.11 1.84 16.76
N PRO A 185 -15.44 1.15 17.87
CA PRO A 185 -16.58 0.23 17.94
C PRO A 185 -17.95 0.90 17.77
N LEU A 186 -18.08 2.19 18.07
CA LEU A 186 -19.33 2.93 17.88
C LEU A 186 -19.58 3.35 16.41
N VAL A 187 -18.54 3.78 15.70
CA VAL A 187 -18.66 4.31 14.33
C VAL A 187 -18.39 3.23 13.27
N SER A 188 -17.59 2.22 13.60
CA SER A 188 -17.25 1.10 12.73
C SER A 188 -17.51 -0.26 13.41
N PRO A 189 -18.72 -0.50 13.96
CA PRO A 189 -19.04 -1.71 14.74
C PRO A 189 -18.81 -3.01 13.97
N GLN A 190 -18.88 -2.99 12.64
CA GLN A 190 -18.64 -4.16 11.80
C GLN A 190 -17.23 -4.75 11.92
N LEU A 191 -16.25 -3.99 12.43
CA LEU A 191 -14.88 -4.44 12.67
C LEU A 191 -14.72 -5.17 14.01
N TYR A 192 -15.65 -4.95 14.95
CA TYR A 192 -15.56 -5.38 16.34
C TYR A 192 -16.57 -6.48 16.67
N ARG A 193 -16.28 -7.25 17.72
CA ARG A 193 -17.18 -8.32 18.15
C ARG A 193 -18.45 -7.72 18.73
N THR A 194 -19.59 -8.31 18.40
CA THR A 194 -20.89 -7.84 18.90
C THR A 194 -21.09 -8.17 20.38
N ASP A 195 -20.49 -9.27 20.86
CA ASP A 195 -20.55 -9.71 22.26
C ASP A 195 -19.47 -9.08 23.14
N ASP A 196 -18.41 -8.56 22.53
CA ASP A 196 -17.31 -7.88 23.22
C ASP A 196 -16.73 -6.75 22.35
N PRO A 197 -17.36 -5.54 22.33
CA PRO A 197 -16.95 -4.45 21.45
C PRO A 197 -15.55 -3.89 21.74
N ALA A 198 -14.91 -4.26 22.85
CA ALA A 198 -13.51 -3.93 23.10
C ALA A 198 -12.55 -4.78 22.25
N LYS A 199 -13.03 -5.83 21.57
CA LYS A 199 -12.20 -6.71 20.74
C LYS A 199 -12.60 -6.68 19.27
N PHE A 200 -11.60 -6.80 18.41
CA PHE A 200 -11.78 -6.99 16.99
C PHE A 200 -12.35 -8.37 16.67
N ARG A 201 -13.12 -8.43 15.57
CA ARG A 201 -13.49 -9.69 14.93
C ARG A 201 -12.26 -10.29 14.26
N VAL A 202 -12.05 -11.57 14.51
CA VAL A 202 -11.08 -12.40 13.81
C VAL A 202 -11.83 -13.66 13.42
N GLU A 203 -11.69 -14.10 12.17
CA GLU A 203 -12.28 -15.35 11.71
C GLU A 203 -11.20 -16.42 11.58
N SER A 204 -11.64 -17.64 11.32
CA SER A 204 -10.78 -18.69 10.80
C SER A 204 -11.50 -19.32 9.62
N GLY A 205 -10.73 -19.63 8.59
CA GLY A 205 -11.21 -20.22 7.35
C GLY A 205 -10.21 -21.16 6.71
N GLY A 206 -9.11 -21.42 7.43
CA GLY A 206 -8.04 -22.30 7.04
C GLY A 206 -7.51 -23.05 8.26
N LEU A 207 -6.22 -23.36 8.29
CA LEU A 207 -5.60 -23.99 9.46
C LEU A 207 -5.50 -23.02 10.66
N PHE A 208 -5.41 -21.72 10.40
CA PHE A 208 -5.21 -20.66 11.38
C PHE A 208 -6.21 -19.50 11.17
N GLU A 209 -5.94 -18.34 11.75
CA GLU A 209 -6.76 -17.14 11.64
C GLU A 209 -6.79 -16.56 10.21
N ASP A 210 -7.87 -15.85 9.90
CA ASP A 210 -8.08 -15.10 8.67
C ASP A 210 -8.88 -13.81 8.99
N LEU A 211 -8.87 -12.89 8.04
CA LEU A 211 -9.69 -11.69 8.06
C LEU A 211 -11.17 -12.06 8.17
N PRO A 212 -12.00 -11.26 8.86
CA PRO A 212 -13.45 -11.37 8.74
C PRO A 212 -13.86 -11.15 7.29
N ARG A 213 -14.62 -12.08 6.70
CA ARG A 213 -15.03 -11.99 5.28
C ARG A 213 -16.53 -12.08 5.14
N SER A 214 -17.05 -11.42 4.10
CA SER A 214 -18.41 -11.66 3.65
C SER A 214 -18.58 -13.14 3.26
N PRO A 215 -19.57 -13.87 3.82
CA PRO A 215 -19.77 -15.28 3.50
C PRO A 215 -20.19 -15.51 2.04
N THR A 216 -20.72 -14.48 1.37
CA THR A 216 -21.19 -14.56 -0.02
C THR A 216 -20.14 -14.15 -1.03
N THR A 217 -19.33 -13.13 -0.72
CA THR A 217 -18.41 -12.52 -1.70
C THR A 217 -16.94 -12.75 -1.39
N LEU A 218 -16.61 -13.31 -0.22
CA LEU A 218 -15.26 -13.46 0.33
C LEU A 218 -14.45 -12.15 0.48
N GLN A 219 -15.08 -11.00 0.21
CA GLN A 219 -14.48 -9.70 0.45
C GLN A 219 -14.23 -9.50 1.95
N ALA A 220 -13.00 -9.14 2.30
CA ALA A 220 -12.64 -8.82 3.67
C ALA A 220 -13.38 -7.58 4.19
N VAL A 221 -13.84 -7.67 5.44
CA VAL A 221 -14.49 -6.58 6.16
C VAL A 221 -13.40 -5.76 6.85
N LEU A 222 -12.90 -4.77 6.13
CA LEU A 222 -11.75 -3.95 6.51
C LEU A 222 -12.06 -2.47 6.39
N ARG A 223 -11.36 -1.64 7.17
CA ARG A 223 -11.32 -0.19 6.93
C ARG A 223 -10.48 0.16 5.72
N ASP A 224 -9.29 -0.43 5.59
CA ASP A 224 -8.51 -0.39 4.35
C ASP A 224 -8.61 -1.71 3.58
N ARG A 225 -9.27 -1.67 2.43
CA ARG A 225 -9.41 -2.86 1.57
C ARG A 225 -8.09 -3.34 0.97
N ARG A 226 -7.06 -2.49 0.92
CA ARG A 226 -5.72 -2.87 0.44
C ARG A 226 -5.02 -3.85 1.37
N ASN A 227 -5.44 -3.93 2.63
CA ASN A 227 -4.99 -4.95 3.58
C ASN A 227 -5.56 -6.37 3.27
N ASP A 228 -6.07 -6.60 2.07
CA ASP A 228 -6.40 -7.92 1.50
C ASP A 228 -5.93 -8.05 0.03
N GLU A 229 -4.89 -7.31 -0.37
CA GLU A 229 -4.31 -7.41 -1.74
C GLU A 229 -3.57 -8.74 -1.95
N HIS A 230 -2.88 -9.21 -0.91
CA HIS A 230 -2.17 -10.49 -0.88
C HIS A 230 -2.16 -11.06 0.54
N MET A 231 -1.87 -12.36 0.65
CA MET A 231 -1.92 -13.10 1.92
C MET A 231 -1.02 -12.49 3.00
N ILE A 232 0.13 -11.91 2.62
CA ILE A 232 1.08 -11.35 3.58
C ILE A 232 0.50 -10.13 4.31
N ILE A 233 -0.06 -9.16 3.57
CA ILE A 233 -0.65 -7.96 4.19
C ILE A 233 -1.94 -8.30 4.94
N ALA A 234 -2.72 -9.27 4.44
CA ALA A 234 -3.88 -9.81 5.15
C ALA A 234 -3.48 -10.44 6.49
N GLY A 235 -2.46 -11.31 6.49
CA GLY A 235 -1.94 -11.91 7.71
C GLY A 235 -1.42 -10.87 8.69
N LEU A 236 -0.69 -9.85 8.21
CA LEU A 236 -0.14 -8.80 9.08
C LEU A 236 -1.28 -7.99 9.72
N HIS A 237 -2.31 -7.67 8.96
CA HIS A 237 -3.49 -7.02 9.48
C HIS A 237 -4.17 -7.86 10.58
N VAL A 238 -4.37 -9.16 10.35
CA VAL A 238 -4.95 -10.05 11.38
C VAL A 238 -4.06 -10.12 12.63
N ALA A 239 -2.73 -10.13 12.47
CA ALA A 239 -1.82 -10.09 13.61
C ALA A 239 -2.03 -8.84 14.48
N PHE A 240 -2.27 -7.67 13.88
CA PHE A 240 -2.64 -6.46 14.63
C PHE A 240 -4.00 -6.56 15.33
N LEU A 241 -5.00 -7.22 14.71
CA LEU A 241 -6.29 -7.47 15.35
C LEU A 241 -6.14 -8.35 16.60
N ILE A 242 -5.39 -9.46 16.48
CA ILE A 242 -5.16 -10.38 17.60
C ILE A 242 -4.29 -9.70 18.66
N PHE A 243 -3.24 -8.96 18.26
CA PHE A 243 -2.40 -8.21 19.18
C PHE A 243 -3.21 -7.26 20.06
N HIS A 244 -4.12 -6.48 19.47
CA HIS A 244 -5.04 -5.65 20.25
C HIS A 244 -5.90 -6.47 21.20
N ASN A 245 -6.50 -7.56 20.73
CA ASN A 245 -7.32 -8.43 21.56
C ASN A 245 -6.54 -9.02 22.76
N SER A 246 -5.28 -9.41 22.55
CA SER A 246 -4.37 -9.88 23.60
C SER A 246 -4.06 -8.79 24.64
N VAL A 247 -3.87 -7.54 24.20
CA VAL A 247 -3.64 -6.41 25.11
C VAL A 247 -4.91 -6.11 25.92
N VAL A 248 -6.09 -6.19 25.33
CA VAL A 248 -7.38 -6.07 26.05
C VAL A 248 -7.50 -7.13 27.15
N ASP A 249 -7.17 -8.39 26.85
CA ASP A 249 -7.21 -9.48 27.84
C ASP A 249 -6.23 -9.26 28.99
N ARG A 250 -5.03 -8.78 28.68
CA ARG A 250 -4.03 -8.40 29.68
C ARG A 250 -4.56 -7.29 30.59
N LEU A 251 -5.07 -6.20 30.02
CA LEU A 251 -5.59 -5.06 30.80
C LEU A 251 -6.75 -5.45 31.71
N ARG A 252 -7.64 -6.34 31.25
CA ARG A 252 -8.72 -6.89 32.09
C ARG A 252 -8.18 -7.71 33.25
N THR A 253 -7.14 -8.51 33.02
CA THR A 253 -6.47 -9.27 34.09
C THR A 253 -5.81 -8.34 35.11
N GLU A 254 -5.30 -7.19 34.66
CA GLU A 254 -4.73 -6.14 35.51
C GLU A 254 -5.81 -5.25 36.19
N GLY A 255 -7.09 -5.46 35.88
CA GLY A 255 -8.21 -4.70 36.46
C GLY A 255 -8.33 -3.27 35.92
N VAL A 256 -7.80 -2.99 34.73
CA VAL A 256 -7.86 -1.67 34.10
C VAL A 256 -9.26 -1.43 33.51
N GLU A 257 -9.90 -0.34 33.90
CA GLU A 257 -11.13 0.16 33.29
C GLU A 257 -10.85 0.86 31.95
N ASN A 258 -11.86 0.94 31.08
CA ASN A 258 -11.73 1.50 29.72
C ASN A 258 -10.64 0.81 28.90
N GLU A 259 -10.63 -0.52 28.96
CA GLU A 259 -9.58 -1.38 28.40
C GLU A 259 -9.40 -1.20 26.89
N PHE A 260 -10.44 -0.79 26.16
CA PHE A 260 -10.36 -0.54 24.72
C PHE A 260 -9.45 0.63 24.37
N ASP A 261 -9.70 1.80 24.97
CA ASP A 261 -8.92 3.02 24.67
C ASP A 261 -7.47 2.85 25.12
N GLU A 262 -7.27 2.21 26.27
CA GLU A 262 -5.93 1.93 26.79
C GLU A 262 -5.19 0.89 25.93
N ALA A 263 -5.86 -0.19 25.50
CA ALA A 263 -5.28 -1.15 24.56
C ALA A 263 -4.92 -0.45 23.23
N ARG A 264 -5.81 0.38 22.71
CA ARG A 264 -5.55 1.17 21.49
C ARG A 264 -4.33 2.05 21.66
N ARG A 265 -4.18 2.74 22.79
CA ARG A 265 -3.00 3.57 23.08
C ARG A 265 -1.72 2.75 23.14
N ILE A 266 -1.71 1.65 23.90
CA ILE A 266 -0.56 0.75 24.04
C ILE A 266 -0.14 0.17 22.69
N VAL A 267 -1.09 -0.35 21.91
CA VAL A 267 -0.83 -0.94 20.59
C VAL A 267 -0.24 0.10 19.64
N ARG A 268 -0.84 1.30 19.58
CA ARG A 268 -0.32 2.40 18.75
C ARG A 268 1.10 2.78 19.13
N TRP A 269 1.39 2.91 20.43
CA TRP A 269 2.74 3.30 20.87
C TRP A 269 3.79 2.24 20.58
N HIS A 270 3.46 0.94 20.71
CA HIS A 270 4.37 -0.14 20.29
C HIS A 270 4.56 -0.20 18.77
N TYR A 271 3.51 0.06 17.99
CA TYR A 271 3.63 0.19 16.53
C TYR A 271 4.54 1.36 16.14
N GLN A 272 4.31 2.54 16.72
CA GLN A 272 5.15 3.72 16.49
C GLN A 272 6.60 3.48 16.92
N TRP A 273 6.82 2.73 17.99
CA TRP A 273 8.15 2.31 18.42
C TRP A 273 8.83 1.43 17.37
N ILE A 274 8.15 0.40 16.86
CA ILE A 274 8.64 -0.45 15.78
C ILE A 274 9.01 0.39 14.54
N VAL A 275 8.18 1.37 14.18
CA VAL A 275 8.47 2.26 13.05
C VAL A 275 9.79 3.01 13.25
N VAL A 276 10.01 3.56 14.45
CA VAL A 276 11.18 4.40 14.77
C VAL A 276 12.46 3.59 15.02
N HIS A 277 12.35 2.47 15.71
CA HIS A 277 13.50 1.75 16.27
C HIS A 277 13.85 0.47 15.50
N GLU A 278 12.98 -0.03 14.62
CA GLU A 278 13.24 -1.18 13.76
C GLU A 278 13.19 -0.80 12.28
N PHE A 279 12.06 -0.27 11.81
CA PHE A 279 11.82 -0.04 10.38
C PHE A 279 12.66 1.10 9.79
N LEU A 280 12.61 2.29 10.38
CA LEU A 280 13.35 3.45 9.88
C LEU A 280 14.87 3.20 9.82
N PRO A 281 15.55 2.68 10.86
CA PRO A 281 16.97 2.43 10.83
C PRO A 281 17.39 1.40 9.76
N GLN A 282 16.55 0.39 9.50
CA GLN A 282 16.78 -0.57 8.41
C GLN A 282 16.68 0.11 7.05
N LEU A 283 15.66 0.95 6.84
CA LEU A 283 15.35 1.52 5.53
C LEU A 283 16.26 2.69 5.15
N VAL A 284 16.52 3.63 6.07
CA VAL A 284 17.26 4.89 5.79
C VAL A 284 18.62 4.96 6.48
N GLY A 285 18.94 3.97 7.33
CA GLY A 285 20.16 3.95 8.14
C GLY A 285 20.04 4.74 9.44
N PRO A 286 20.69 4.28 10.55
CA PRO A 286 20.58 4.92 11.86
C PRO A 286 21.05 6.39 11.85
N ALA A 287 22.13 6.70 11.11
CA ALA A 287 22.65 8.07 11.04
C ALA A 287 21.62 9.09 10.47
N MET A 288 20.75 8.68 9.55
CA MET A 288 19.69 9.56 9.03
C MET A 288 18.61 9.78 10.08
N VAL A 289 18.22 8.72 10.81
CA VAL A 289 17.24 8.80 11.90
C VAL A 289 17.76 9.72 13.01
N ASP A 290 19.00 9.51 13.43
CA ASP A 290 19.66 10.31 14.47
C ASP A 290 19.79 11.79 14.06
N ASP A 291 20.13 12.09 12.80
CA ASP A 291 20.18 13.48 12.32
C ASP A 291 18.80 14.15 12.34
N VAL A 292 17.72 13.45 11.98
CA VAL A 292 16.37 14.05 12.01
C VAL A 292 15.88 14.26 13.44
N PHE A 293 16.09 13.30 14.35
CA PHE A 293 15.70 13.45 15.75
C PHE A 293 16.57 14.49 16.49
N GLY A 294 17.89 14.46 16.29
CA GLY A 294 18.83 15.35 16.98
C GLY A 294 18.96 16.74 16.34
N GLY A 295 18.95 16.81 15.02
CA GLY A 295 19.09 18.04 14.24
C GLY A 295 17.75 18.69 13.82
N GLY A 296 16.63 18.00 14.05
CA GLY A 296 15.29 18.45 13.70
C GLY A 296 14.95 18.29 12.21
N ARG A 297 13.66 18.47 11.90
CA ARG A 297 13.14 18.48 10.52
C ARG A 297 13.55 19.76 9.81
N LYS A 298 14.11 19.65 8.61
CA LYS A 298 14.62 20.79 7.83
C LYS A 298 13.73 21.14 6.63
N TYR A 299 12.99 20.16 6.12
CA TYR A 299 12.20 20.28 4.89
C TYR A 299 10.72 19.96 5.11
N TYR A 300 10.40 18.96 5.95
CA TYR A 300 9.03 18.71 6.40
C TYR A 300 8.73 19.53 7.67
N THR A 301 8.62 20.85 7.53
CA THR A 301 8.59 21.79 8.67
C THR A 301 7.18 22.23 9.09
N SER A 302 6.14 21.69 8.45
CA SER A 302 4.75 21.99 8.83
C SER A 302 4.48 21.57 10.28
N ALA A 303 3.75 22.43 11.01
CA ALA A 303 3.21 22.14 12.33
C ALA A 303 1.95 21.25 12.28
N ILE A 304 1.33 21.14 11.10
CA ILE A 304 0.20 20.24 10.84
C ILE A 304 0.73 19.02 10.10
N GLY A 305 0.38 17.82 10.56
CA GLY A 305 0.60 16.58 9.83
C GLY A 305 -0.19 16.59 8.51
N TYR A 306 0.51 16.42 7.40
CA TYR A 306 -0.04 16.29 6.04
C TYR A 306 0.78 15.25 5.26
N MET A 307 0.25 14.76 4.14
CA MET A 307 0.93 13.77 3.31
C MET A 307 1.55 14.39 2.05
N PRO A 308 2.89 14.49 1.93
CA PRO A 308 3.53 15.01 0.73
C PRO A 308 3.45 14.02 -0.44
N VAL A 309 3.25 14.53 -1.65
CA VAL A 309 3.26 13.71 -2.85
C VAL A 309 4.63 13.09 -3.14
N GLU A 310 5.73 13.77 -2.78
CA GLU A 310 7.09 13.26 -2.92
C GLU A 310 7.35 12.03 -2.03
N PHE A 311 6.67 11.95 -0.88
CA PHE A 311 6.70 10.77 -0.02
C PHE A 311 5.85 9.65 -0.62
N GLN A 312 4.54 9.83 -0.74
CA GLN A 312 3.61 8.73 -1.09
C GLN A 312 3.74 8.26 -2.54
N GLY A 313 4.06 9.18 -3.45
CA GLY A 313 4.11 8.89 -4.89
C GLY A 313 5.51 8.56 -5.40
N ALA A 314 6.54 8.69 -4.56
CA ALA A 314 7.92 8.42 -4.93
C ALA A 314 8.71 7.71 -3.82
N ALA A 315 9.17 8.44 -2.80
CA ALA A 315 10.18 7.94 -1.87
C ALA A 315 9.71 6.70 -1.08
N PHE A 316 8.44 6.65 -0.68
CA PHE A 316 7.88 5.51 0.05
C PHE A 316 7.42 4.35 -0.84
N ARG A 317 7.41 4.54 -2.17
CA ARG A 317 7.21 3.45 -3.15
C ARG A 317 8.48 2.65 -3.44
N VAL A 318 9.55 2.93 -2.71
CA VAL A 318 10.79 2.15 -2.71
C VAL A 318 10.54 0.68 -2.38
N GLY A 319 9.52 0.39 -1.56
CA GLY A 319 9.10 -0.96 -1.18
C GLY A 319 8.80 -1.87 -2.38
N HIS A 320 8.40 -1.32 -3.53
CA HIS A 320 8.13 -2.13 -4.73
C HIS A 320 9.38 -2.81 -5.30
N SER A 321 10.57 -2.21 -5.12
CA SER A 321 11.84 -2.82 -5.52
C SER A 321 12.25 -3.94 -4.56
N MET A 322 11.81 -3.88 -3.30
CA MET A 322 12.15 -4.85 -2.25
C MET A 322 11.33 -6.15 -2.32
N VAL A 323 10.31 -6.22 -3.18
CA VAL A 323 9.43 -7.40 -3.31
C VAL A 323 10.14 -8.52 -4.07
N ARG A 324 10.10 -9.75 -3.54
CA ARG A 324 10.54 -10.97 -4.23
C ARG A 324 9.49 -11.46 -5.24
N PRO A 325 9.88 -12.19 -6.30
CA PRO A 325 8.92 -12.77 -7.24
C PRO A 325 7.99 -13.82 -6.59
N SER A 326 8.50 -14.58 -5.62
CA SER A 326 7.75 -15.60 -4.88
C SER A 326 8.14 -15.65 -3.40
N TYR A 327 7.25 -16.24 -2.60
CA TYR A 327 7.48 -16.49 -1.18
C TYR A 327 7.04 -17.89 -0.78
N ARG A 328 7.67 -18.39 0.28
CA ARG A 328 7.13 -19.49 1.07
C ARG A 328 6.13 -18.91 2.06
N ALA A 329 4.85 -19.03 1.77
CA ALA A 329 3.79 -18.49 2.63
C ALA A 329 3.81 -19.13 4.02
N ASN A 330 4.04 -20.44 4.10
CA ASN A 330 4.10 -21.20 5.37
C ASN A 330 4.80 -22.57 5.18
N LEU A 331 5.03 -23.29 6.28
CA LEU A 331 5.71 -24.60 6.31
C LEU A 331 4.77 -25.82 6.21
N ALA A 332 3.47 -25.67 6.43
CA ALA A 332 2.57 -26.82 6.61
C ALA A 332 1.18 -26.68 5.94
N GLY A 333 0.98 -25.66 5.11
CA GLY A 333 -0.32 -25.36 4.52
C GLY A 333 -0.73 -26.34 3.42
N ASP A 334 0.19 -26.84 2.61
CA ASP A 334 -0.12 -27.65 1.43
C ASP A 334 -0.14 -29.14 1.79
N ALA A 335 -1.24 -29.57 2.43
CA ALA A 335 -1.40 -30.93 2.98
C ALA A 335 -0.26 -31.35 3.92
N GLY A 336 0.13 -30.44 4.83
CA GLY A 336 1.24 -30.64 5.77
C GLY A 336 2.63 -30.34 5.19
N LYS A 337 2.71 -29.88 3.94
CA LYS A 337 3.96 -29.43 3.30
C LYS A 337 4.00 -27.91 3.18
N PRO A 338 5.18 -27.32 2.93
CA PRO A 338 5.28 -25.88 2.74
C PRO A 338 4.51 -25.40 1.50
N PHE A 339 3.78 -24.29 1.66
CA PHE A 339 3.10 -23.63 0.55
C PHE A 339 3.98 -22.52 -0.03
N PHE A 340 4.27 -22.60 -1.33
CA PHE A 340 5.01 -21.60 -2.09
C PHE A 340 4.12 -21.03 -3.18
N GLY A 341 4.20 -19.72 -3.40
CA GLY A 341 3.47 -19.06 -4.47
C GLY A 341 4.20 -17.83 -4.99
N PHE A 342 3.95 -17.46 -6.24
CA PHE A 342 4.30 -16.14 -6.73
C PHE A 342 3.51 -15.08 -5.96
N VAL A 343 4.09 -13.89 -5.77
CA VAL A 343 3.36 -12.76 -5.14
C VAL A 343 2.07 -12.47 -5.91
N PHE A 344 2.16 -12.49 -7.24
CA PHE A 344 1.04 -12.51 -8.17
C PHE A 344 1.41 -13.39 -9.37
N ASP A 345 0.45 -14.11 -9.92
CA ASP A 345 0.63 -14.87 -11.16
C ASP A 345 -0.49 -14.50 -12.16
N PRO A 346 -0.18 -13.75 -13.23
CA PRO A 346 -1.18 -13.36 -14.21
C PRO A 346 -1.72 -14.54 -15.04
N ALA A 347 -1.06 -15.70 -15.01
CA ALA A 347 -1.57 -16.91 -15.66
C ALA A 347 -2.69 -17.59 -14.86
N GLN A 348 -2.84 -17.28 -13.56
CA GLN A 348 -3.89 -17.85 -12.72
C GLN A 348 -5.25 -17.20 -12.99
N PRO A 349 -6.31 -17.99 -13.22
CA PRO A 349 -7.68 -17.49 -13.39
C PRO A 349 -8.14 -16.58 -12.24
N GLU A 350 -8.97 -15.59 -12.57
CA GLU A 350 -9.68 -14.82 -11.53
C GLU A 350 -10.82 -15.65 -10.92
N GLY A 351 -11.12 -15.41 -9.64
CA GLY A 351 -12.28 -16.01 -8.98
C GLY A 351 -12.08 -17.43 -8.47
N GLU A 352 -10.87 -17.99 -8.53
CA GLU A 352 -10.56 -19.25 -7.86
C GLU A 352 -10.68 -19.11 -6.34
N SER A 353 -11.26 -20.12 -5.70
CA SER A 353 -11.43 -20.14 -4.23
C SER A 353 -10.13 -20.37 -3.46
N ASP A 354 -9.15 -21.04 -4.08
CA ASP A 354 -7.82 -21.30 -3.54
C ASP A 354 -6.73 -21.17 -4.63
N PRO A 355 -6.44 -19.94 -5.08
CA PRO A 355 -5.47 -19.70 -6.15
C PRO A 355 -4.06 -20.17 -5.74
N ALA A 356 -3.28 -20.63 -6.71
CA ALA A 356 -1.91 -21.10 -6.45
C ALA A 356 -0.91 -19.97 -6.13
N ASP A 357 -1.26 -18.72 -6.45
CA ASP A 357 -0.47 -17.54 -6.07
C ASP A 357 -0.94 -16.95 -4.71
N LEU A 358 -0.24 -15.91 -4.28
CA LEU A 358 -0.43 -15.33 -2.96
C LEU A 358 -1.44 -14.17 -2.95
N ARG A 359 -2.28 -14.02 -3.99
CA ARG A 359 -3.31 -12.98 -4.05
C ARG A 359 -4.29 -13.06 -2.87
N GLY A 360 -4.84 -11.94 -2.43
CA GLY A 360 -5.84 -11.92 -1.37
C GLY A 360 -7.23 -12.29 -1.89
N GLY A 361 -8.27 -11.98 -1.12
CA GLY A 361 -9.66 -12.23 -1.54
C GLY A 361 -10.05 -13.71 -1.62
N ALA A 362 -9.25 -14.62 -1.04
CA ALA A 362 -9.45 -16.06 -1.07
C ALA A 362 -9.23 -16.67 0.32
N ARG A 363 -9.88 -17.81 0.58
CA ARG A 363 -9.88 -18.50 1.88
C ARG A 363 -9.76 -20.01 1.67
N ALA A 364 -8.71 -20.62 2.20
CA ALA A 364 -8.52 -22.07 2.20
C ALA A 364 -7.54 -22.52 3.30
N LEU A 365 -7.48 -23.83 3.56
CA LEU A 365 -6.64 -24.43 4.62
C LEU A 365 -5.17 -23.96 4.60
N ARG A 366 -4.58 -23.86 3.41
CA ARG A 366 -3.18 -23.47 3.22
C ARG A 366 -2.92 -21.97 3.25
N ARG A 367 -3.97 -21.14 3.32
CA ARG A 367 -3.87 -19.68 3.14
C ARG A 367 -3.67 -18.95 4.47
N PHE A 368 -2.53 -19.20 5.10
CA PHE A 368 -2.04 -18.47 6.27
C PHE A 368 -0.55 -18.15 6.11
N ILE A 369 -0.05 -17.23 6.92
CA ILE A 369 1.37 -16.83 6.91
C ILE A 369 2.11 -17.48 8.07
N GLY A 370 3.15 -18.25 7.75
CA GLY A 370 4.22 -18.62 8.68
C GLY A 370 5.23 -17.48 8.73
N TRP A 371 5.24 -16.74 9.85
CA TRP A 371 6.03 -15.52 9.99
C TRP A 371 7.54 -15.74 9.99
N GLN A 372 8.01 -16.95 10.24
CA GLN A 372 9.42 -17.34 10.16
C GLN A 372 10.04 -17.15 8.77
N THR A 373 9.25 -17.10 7.69
CA THR A 373 9.79 -16.69 6.38
C THR A 373 10.12 -15.19 6.34
N PHE A 374 9.40 -14.36 7.09
CA PHE A 374 9.37 -12.90 6.95
C PHE A 374 10.13 -12.16 8.05
N PHE A 375 10.18 -12.71 9.27
CA PHE A 375 10.92 -12.13 10.39
C PHE A 375 11.84 -13.19 10.99
N ASP A 376 12.95 -12.74 11.57
CA ASP A 376 13.98 -13.64 12.11
C ASP A 376 13.64 -14.05 13.55
N PHE A 377 13.18 -15.29 13.72
CA PHE A 377 12.93 -15.91 15.02
C PHE A 377 14.12 -16.76 15.51
N GLY A 378 15.27 -16.72 14.82
CA GLY A 378 16.46 -17.50 15.16
C GLY A 378 16.39 -18.97 14.77
N ASP A 379 15.44 -19.35 13.91
CA ASP A 379 15.21 -20.72 13.43
C ASP A 379 15.88 -21.02 12.08
N GLY A 380 16.52 -20.02 11.46
CA GLY A 380 17.17 -20.15 10.15
C GLY A 380 16.20 -20.15 8.96
N GLU A 381 14.91 -19.89 9.19
CA GLU A 381 13.89 -19.97 8.15
C GLU A 381 13.66 -18.63 7.42
N VAL A 382 14.13 -17.52 7.99
CA VAL A 382 13.97 -16.17 7.44
C VAL A 382 14.53 -16.04 6.03
N LYS A 383 13.87 -15.20 5.23
CA LYS A 383 14.31 -14.85 3.89
C LYS A 383 14.52 -13.33 3.79
N PRO A 384 15.57 -12.88 3.08
CA PRO A 384 15.79 -11.47 2.83
C PRO A 384 14.74 -10.90 1.87
N ASN A 385 14.55 -9.58 1.89
CA ASN A 385 13.88 -8.88 0.79
C ASN A 385 14.85 -8.65 -0.39
N LYS A 386 14.35 -8.07 -1.48
CA LYS A 386 15.19 -7.63 -2.61
C LYS A 386 15.84 -6.29 -2.29
N ARG A 387 16.93 -5.99 -3.00
CA ARG A 387 17.62 -4.70 -2.90
C ARG A 387 16.73 -3.56 -3.35
N ILE A 388 17.09 -2.36 -2.92
CA ILE A 388 16.54 -1.10 -3.40
C ILE A 388 17.35 -0.66 -4.62
N ASP A 389 16.87 -0.99 -5.81
CA ASP A 389 17.52 -0.66 -7.07
C ASP A 389 16.49 -0.54 -8.22
N THR A 390 16.96 -0.38 -9.45
CA THR A 390 16.06 -0.24 -10.61
C THR A 390 15.56 -1.58 -11.18
N HIS A 391 15.71 -2.71 -10.48
CA HIS A 391 15.25 -4.03 -10.92
C HIS A 391 14.02 -4.46 -10.12
N ILE A 392 12.86 -4.40 -10.76
CA ILE A 392 11.58 -4.75 -10.14
C ILE A 392 11.22 -6.18 -10.53
N SER A 393 10.86 -6.99 -9.53
CA SER A 393 10.45 -8.38 -9.72
C SER A 393 9.37 -8.52 -10.81
N THR A 394 9.61 -9.42 -11.76
CA THR A 394 8.79 -9.60 -12.97
C THR A 394 7.29 -9.81 -12.71
N PRO A 395 6.85 -10.49 -11.63
CA PRO A 395 5.44 -10.61 -11.29
C PRO A 395 4.70 -9.26 -11.12
N LEU A 396 5.42 -8.18 -10.81
CA LEU A 396 4.83 -6.84 -10.64
C LEU A 396 4.63 -6.10 -11.97
N MET A 397 5.08 -6.66 -13.08
CA MET A 397 4.86 -6.10 -14.42
C MET A 397 3.46 -6.38 -14.96
N THR A 398 2.74 -7.34 -14.35
CA THR A 398 1.36 -7.65 -14.72
C THR A 398 0.53 -7.91 -13.47
N LEU A 399 0.00 -6.83 -12.88
CA LEU A 399 -0.87 -6.93 -11.72
C LEU A 399 -2.21 -7.58 -12.07
N PRO A 400 -2.80 -8.39 -11.17
CA PRO A 400 -4.15 -8.91 -11.32
C PRO A 400 -5.18 -7.77 -11.47
N ALA A 401 -6.25 -7.98 -12.24
CA ALA A 401 -7.22 -6.90 -12.48
C ALA A 401 -7.90 -6.47 -11.17
N ALA A 402 -8.11 -7.40 -10.23
CA ALA A 402 -8.59 -7.11 -8.88
C ALA A 402 -7.72 -6.07 -8.13
N ALA A 403 -6.39 -6.14 -8.25
CA ALA A 403 -5.46 -5.24 -7.58
C ALA A 403 -5.47 -3.82 -8.17
N ILE A 404 -5.79 -3.68 -9.47
CA ILE A 404 -5.83 -2.37 -10.14
C ILE A 404 -7.25 -1.79 -10.25
N ARG A 405 -8.30 -2.56 -9.94
CA ARG A 405 -9.71 -2.18 -10.10
C ARG A 405 -10.06 -0.88 -9.37
N ALA A 406 -9.46 -0.64 -8.21
CA ALA A 406 -9.67 0.57 -7.42
C ALA A 406 -9.07 1.84 -8.04
N PHE A 407 -8.18 1.69 -9.03
CA PHE A 407 -7.35 2.76 -9.57
C PHE A 407 -7.59 3.03 -11.07
N GLY A 408 -8.68 2.50 -11.64
CA GLY A 408 -9.14 2.77 -13.01
C GLY A 408 -8.32 2.12 -14.13
N ASN A 409 -8.67 2.48 -15.37
CA ASN A 409 -8.00 2.02 -16.59
C ASN A 409 -6.57 2.59 -16.68
N GLY A 410 -5.60 1.75 -17.02
CA GLY A 410 -4.18 2.12 -17.12
C GLY A 410 -3.30 0.88 -17.34
N PRO A 411 -1.98 1.02 -17.41
CA PRO A 411 -1.09 -0.14 -17.54
C PRO A 411 -1.26 -1.08 -16.34
N THR A 412 -1.15 -2.39 -16.59
CA THR A 412 -1.12 -3.44 -15.56
C THR A 412 0.22 -3.49 -14.83
N SER A 413 1.28 -2.92 -15.42
CA SER A 413 2.60 -2.83 -14.81
C SER A 413 2.63 -1.82 -13.67
N LEU A 414 3.06 -2.29 -12.49
CA LEU A 414 3.24 -1.45 -11.31
C LEU A 414 4.30 -0.35 -11.54
N PRO A 415 5.50 -0.63 -12.09
CA PRO A 415 6.47 0.42 -12.40
C PRO A 415 5.97 1.49 -13.38
N ALA A 416 5.25 1.10 -14.42
CA ALA A 416 4.67 2.07 -15.36
C ALA A 416 3.65 2.99 -14.65
N ARG A 417 2.81 2.43 -13.77
CA ARG A 417 1.87 3.23 -12.95
C ARG A 417 2.61 4.15 -11.99
N ASN A 418 3.71 3.72 -11.38
CA ASN A 418 4.53 4.57 -10.51
C ASN A 418 5.12 5.76 -11.26
N LEU A 419 5.68 5.53 -12.45
CA LEU A 419 6.25 6.58 -13.27
C LEU A 419 5.18 7.56 -13.76
N LEU A 420 4.03 7.08 -14.22
CA LEU A 420 2.91 7.95 -14.61
C LEU A 420 2.34 8.76 -13.43
N ARG A 421 2.44 8.23 -12.19
CA ARG A 421 2.06 8.98 -10.99
C ARG A 421 2.96 10.19 -10.73
N GLN A 422 4.21 10.17 -11.20
CA GLN A 422 5.12 11.33 -11.13
C GLN A 422 4.59 12.50 -11.99
N VAL A 423 4.01 12.18 -13.15
CA VAL A 423 3.32 13.16 -14.01
C VAL A 423 2.06 13.66 -13.34
N THR A 424 1.26 12.76 -12.75
CA THR A 424 0.04 13.14 -12.02
C THR A 424 0.31 14.21 -10.98
N TRP A 425 1.40 14.09 -10.23
CA TRP A 425 1.74 15.03 -9.17
C TRP A 425 2.67 16.16 -9.60
N SER A 426 2.99 16.28 -10.90
CA SER A 426 3.97 17.23 -11.41
C SER A 426 5.23 17.26 -10.54
N MET A 427 5.78 16.08 -10.23
CA MET A 427 6.84 15.95 -9.23
C MET A 427 8.14 16.58 -9.71
N PRO A 428 8.93 17.19 -8.80
CA PRO A 428 10.30 17.60 -9.13
C PRO A 428 11.19 16.41 -9.48
N SER A 429 12.28 16.68 -10.19
CA SER A 429 13.30 15.66 -10.42
C SER A 429 14.11 15.38 -9.16
N GLY A 430 14.64 14.16 -9.07
CA GLY A 430 15.54 13.81 -7.96
C GLY A 430 16.79 14.68 -7.90
N GLN A 431 17.35 15.07 -9.05
CA GLN A 431 18.47 16.00 -9.11
C GLN A 431 18.12 17.39 -8.55
N ALA A 432 16.91 17.89 -8.82
CA ALA A 432 16.48 19.19 -8.31
C ALA A 432 16.34 19.15 -6.77
N ILE A 433 15.77 18.06 -6.24
CA ILE A 433 15.66 17.86 -4.79
C ILE A 433 17.05 17.67 -4.17
N ALA A 434 17.93 16.85 -4.75
CA ALA A 434 19.30 16.66 -4.26
C ALA A 434 20.06 17.99 -4.10
N LYS A 435 19.94 18.88 -5.10
CA LYS A 435 20.50 20.25 -5.04
C LYS A 435 19.90 21.08 -3.91
N GLN A 436 18.57 21.03 -3.73
CA GLN A 436 17.88 21.73 -2.64
C GLN A 436 18.29 21.19 -1.26
N LEU A 437 18.55 19.89 -1.16
CA LEU A 437 19.04 19.23 0.05
C LEU A 437 20.52 19.51 0.32
N GLY A 438 21.30 19.93 -0.68
CA GLY A 438 22.75 20.10 -0.58
C GLY A 438 23.50 18.77 -0.46
N VAL A 439 22.96 17.69 -1.03
CA VAL A 439 23.55 16.33 -1.02
C VAL A 439 24.14 15.98 -2.39
N PRO A 440 24.94 14.91 -2.51
CA PRO A 440 25.43 14.44 -3.81
C PRO A 440 24.30 14.28 -4.84
N VAL A 441 24.56 14.74 -6.06
CA VAL A 441 23.62 14.66 -7.18
C VAL A 441 24.11 13.59 -8.13
N LEU A 442 23.27 12.59 -8.44
CA LEU A 442 23.62 11.60 -9.47
C LEU A 442 23.89 12.30 -10.80
N SER A 443 24.99 11.92 -11.44
CA SER A 443 25.39 12.49 -12.71
C SER A 443 24.57 11.91 -13.85
N SER A 444 24.55 12.58 -15.00
CA SER A 444 23.96 12.00 -16.22
C SER A 444 24.72 10.78 -16.75
N ALA A 445 25.90 10.44 -16.21
CA ALA A 445 26.59 9.20 -16.50
C ALA A 445 25.99 8.03 -15.71
N ASP A 446 25.62 8.27 -14.44
CA ASP A 446 24.94 7.28 -13.57
C ASP A 446 23.52 6.94 -14.06
N LEU A 447 22.97 7.77 -14.96
CA LEU A 447 21.61 7.69 -15.50
C LEU A 447 21.61 7.57 -17.04
N SER A 448 22.72 7.11 -17.61
CA SER A 448 22.95 7.10 -19.06
C SER A 448 21.92 6.30 -19.86
N GLU A 449 21.31 5.28 -19.27
CA GLU A 449 20.25 4.45 -19.82
C GLU A 449 18.99 5.26 -20.21
N LEU A 450 18.73 6.36 -19.50
CA LEU A 450 17.59 7.24 -19.77
C LEU A 450 17.79 8.14 -21.00
N ARG A 451 19.01 8.26 -21.52
CA ARG A 451 19.31 9.05 -22.73
C ARG A 451 18.58 8.51 -23.97
N SER A 452 18.32 7.21 -23.99
CA SER A 452 17.65 6.51 -25.10
C SER A 452 16.27 7.10 -25.45
N TYR A 453 15.59 7.71 -24.47
CA TYR A 453 14.28 8.32 -24.64
C TYR A 453 14.33 9.72 -25.27
N SER A 454 15.51 10.35 -25.41
CA SER A 454 15.68 11.68 -26.04
C SER A 454 14.83 12.82 -25.42
N LEU A 455 14.42 12.66 -24.15
CA LEU A 455 13.64 13.65 -23.40
C LEU A 455 14.45 14.40 -22.32
N GLY A 456 15.77 14.10 -22.22
CA GLY A 456 16.64 14.70 -21.20
C GLY A 456 16.40 14.16 -19.77
N LEU A 457 15.79 12.98 -19.64
CA LEU A 457 15.46 12.35 -18.36
C LEU A 457 16.70 12.02 -17.52
N GLU A 458 17.86 11.84 -18.13
CA GLU A 458 19.16 11.66 -17.45
C GLU A 458 19.67 12.94 -16.77
N ARG A 459 19.08 14.10 -17.08
CA ARG A 459 19.36 15.40 -16.44
C ARG A 459 18.24 15.84 -15.50
N SER A 460 17.04 15.31 -15.69
CA SER A 460 15.85 15.62 -14.90
C SER A 460 15.01 14.35 -14.73
N THR A 461 15.43 13.49 -13.80
CA THR A 461 14.90 12.14 -13.65
C THR A 461 13.65 12.12 -12.76
N PRO A 462 12.59 11.37 -13.11
CA PRO A 462 11.45 11.16 -12.21
C PRO A 462 11.91 10.70 -10.83
N LEU A 463 11.36 11.29 -9.77
CA LEU A 463 11.86 11.12 -8.40
C LEU A 463 11.93 9.66 -7.97
N TRP A 464 10.90 8.85 -8.27
CA TRP A 464 10.88 7.43 -7.91
C TRP A 464 12.04 6.64 -8.53
N TYR A 465 12.32 6.86 -9.82
CA TYR A 465 13.47 6.22 -10.46
C TYR A 465 14.79 6.71 -9.84
N TYR A 466 14.90 8.01 -9.60
CA TYR A 466 16.10 8.60 -9.01
C TYR A 466 16.42 7.99 -7.64
N VAL A 467 15.45 7.87 -6.73
CA VAL A 467 15.71 7.33 -5.38
C VAL A 467 16.10 5.85 -5.40
N LEU A 468 15.61 5.07 -6.37
CA LEU A 468 16.04 3.69 -6.58
C LEU A 468 17.50 3.64 -7.07
N LYS A 469 17.82 4.43 -8.10
CA LYS A 469 19.19 4.50 -8.62
C LYS A 469 20.19 5.07 -7.61
N GLU A 470 19.74 6.01 -6.78
CA GLU A 470 20.52 6.61 -5.71
C GLU A 470 20.89 5.56 -4.66
N ALA A 471 19.93 4.73 -4.24
CA ALA A 471 20.20 3.61 -3.32
C ALA A 471 21.16 2.58 -3.93
N GLU A 472 20.99 2.24 -5.21
CA GLU A 472 21.87 1.32 -5.95
C GLU A 472 23.32 1.83 -5.95
N VAL A 473 23.53 3.11 -6.29
CA VAL A 473 24.88 3.70 -6.44
C VAL A 473 25.54 4.01 -5.10
N GLU A 474 24.81 4.61 -4.16
CA GLU A 474 25.39 5.14 -2.92
C GLU A 474 25.41 4.11 -1.78
N ALA A 475 24.58 3.06 -1.85
CA ALA A 475 24.38 2.12 -0.76
C ALA A 475 24.29 0.65 -1.20
N ASP A 476 24.67 0.32 -2.45
CA ASP A 476 24.57 -1.02 -3.03
C ASP A 476 23.14 -1.62 -2.92
N GLY A 477 22.14 -0.74 -2.89
CA GLY A 477 20.74 -1.07 -2.69
C GLY A 477 20.38 -1.67 -1.32
N LEU A 478 21.27 -1.60 -0.32
CA LEU A 478 21.02 -2.15 1.02
C LEU A 478 20.12 -1.25 1.88
N ARG A 479 20.10 0.06 1.59
CA ARG A 479 19.27 1.09 2.23
C ARG A 479 19.04 2.25 1.25
N MET A 480 18.13 3.16 1.58
CA MET A 480 17.87 4.35 0.77
C MET A 480 19.08 5.30 0.74
N GLY A 481 19.22 6.02 -0.37
CA GLY A 481 20.19 7.11 -0.51
C GLY A 481 19.75 8.42 0.15
N PRO A 482 20.58 9.48 0.06
CA PRO A 482 20.35 10.75 0.76
C PRO A 482 19.01 11.43 0.47
N VAL A 483 18.57 11.52 -0.79
CA VAL A 483 17.30 12.16 -1.16
C VAL A 483 16.12 11.33 -0.65
N GLY A 484 16.07 10.06 -1.02
CA GLY A 484 14.95 9.19 -0.66
C GLY A 484 14.83 9.03 0.86
N GLY A 485 15.97 8.79 1.52
CA GLY A 485 16.04 8.61 2.97
C GLY A 485 15.63 9.86 3.75
N ARG A 486 16.04 11.05 3.30
CA ARG A 486 15.63 12.32 3.93
C ARG A 486 14.13 12.55 3.88
N ILE A 487 13.52 12.31 2.71
CA ILE A 487 12.06 12.46 2.53
C ILE A 487 11.32 11.51 3.47
N VAL A 488 11.70 10.23 3.48
CA VAL A 488 11.02 9.22 4.30
C VAL A 488 11.18 9.50 5.80
N ALA A 489 12.41 9.77 6.24
CA ALA A 489 12.69 10.01 7.65
C ALA A 489 11.96 11.24 8.19
N GLU A 490 12.04 12.38 7.50
CA GLU A 490 11.41 13.62 7.99
C GLU A 490 9.89 13.55 7.97
N VAL A 491 9.29 12.87 7.00
CA VAL A 491 7.84 12.70 6.96
C VAL A 491 7.40 11.80 8.11
N LEU A 492 7.91 10.58 8.24
CA LEU A 492 7.46 9.65 9.29
C LEU A 492 7.71 10.21 10.70
N ILE A 493 8.90 10.80 10.95
CA ILE A 493 9.19 11.45 12.23
C ILE A 493 8.32 12.69 12.44
N GLY A 494 8.07 13.46 11.38
CA GLY A 494 7.19 14.62 11.44
C GLY A 494 5.73 14.29 11.72
N LEU A 495 5.21 13.18 11.19
CA LEU A 495 3.86 12.70 11.51
C LEU A 495 3.75 12.36 13.01
N LEU A 496 4.77 11.71 13.59
CA LEU A 496 4.82 11.41 15.03
C LEU A 496 4.90 12.68 15.89
N GLN A 497 5.78 13.62 15.52
CA GLN A 497 5.96 14.88 16.25
C GLN A 497 4.72 15.78 16.18
N ASN A 498 3.96 15.72 15.09
CA ASN A 498 2.76 16.52 14.89
C ASN A 498 1.48 15.84 15.44
N ASP A 499 1.51 14.54 15.78
CA ASP A 499 0.38 13.82 16.38
C ASP A 499 0.38 13.99 17.91
N PRO A 500 -0.57 14.74 18.50
CA PRO A 500 -0.65 14.99 19.94
C PRO A 500 -1.01 13.74 20.77
N THR A 501 -1.16 12.58 20.12
CA THR A 501 -1.42 11.29 20.78
C THR A 501 -0.27 10.29 20.57
N SER A 502 0.78 10.65 19.82
CA SER A 502 1.97 9.83 19.65
C SER A 502 2.82 9.80 20.92
N TYR A 503 3.51 8.68 21.18
CA TYR A 503 4.47 8.60 22.27
C TYR A 503 5.58 9.65 22.11
N VAL A 504 6.01 9.97 20.87
CA VAL A 504 7.06 10.96 20.62
C VAL A 504 6.65 12.35 21.11
N ALA A 505 5.39 12.74 20.90
CA ALA A 505 4.88 14.04 21.29
C ALA A 505 4.48 14.12 22.77
N VAL A 506 3.92 13.03 23.32
CA VAL A 506 3.31 13.02 24.66
C VAL A 506 4.29 12.55 25.75
N ALA A 507 5.11 11.56 25.43
CA ALA A 507 5.99 10.88 26.39
C ALA A 507 7.28 10.41 25.68
N PRO A 508 8.19 11.30 25.29
CA PRO A 508 9.38 10.96 24.51
C PRO A 508 10.33 9.98 25.22
N ASP A 509 10.28 9.93 26.56
CA ASP A 509 11.01 8.97 27.38
C ASP A 509 10.27 7.64 27.58
N TRP A 510 9.08 7.48 27.00
CA TRP A 510 8.34 6.23 27.05
C TRP A 510 9.15 5.10 26.43
N ARG A 511 8.99 3.91 26.99
CA ARG A 511 9.60 2.67 26.51
C ARG A 511 8.52 1.58 26.45
N PRO A 512 8.63 0.62 25.52
CA PRO A 512 7.74 -0.53 25.43
C PRO A 512 7.50 -1.22 26.77
N SER A 513 6.24 -1.56 27.01
CA SER A 513 5.74 -2.17 28.26
C SER A 513 5.25 -3.61 28.07
N LEU A 514 5.19 -4.08 26.82
CA LEU A 514 4.85 -5.46 26.50
C LEU A 514 6.11 -6.35 26.53
N PRO A 515 5.96 -7.66 26.75
CA PRO A 515 7.09 -8.58 26.73
C PRO A 515 7.88 -8.50 25.42
N SER A 516 9.21 -8.50 25.52
CA SER A 516 10.12 -8.53 24.39
C SER A 516 11.23 -9.55 24.62
N THR A 517 11.62 -10.21 23.53
CA THR A 517 12.78 -11.10 23.45
C THR A 517 14.11 -10.33 23.46
N ALA A 518 14.11 -9.04 23.11
CA ALA A 518 15.28 -8.18 23.06
C ALA A 518 15.65 -7.54 24.42
N GLY A 519 14.79 -7.70 25.43
CA GLY A 519 14.99 -7.17 26.78
C GLY A 519 14.02 -6.03 27.14
N THR A 520 14.15 -5.52 28.37
CA THR A 520 13.28 -4.46 28.89
C THR A 520 13.49 -3.15 28.14
N GLY A 521 12.38 -2.57 27.67
CA GLY A 521 12.39 -1.28 26.97
C GLY A 521 12.74 -1.36 25.47
N GLU A 522 12.81 -2.57 24.93
CA GLU A 522 12.91 -2.84 23.48
C GLU A 522 11.62 -3.51 23.00
N PHE A 523 11.30 -3.38 21.71
CA PHE A 523 10.17 -4.06 21.09
C PHE A 523 10.30 -4.09 19.58
N ARG A 524 10.11 -5.27 18.99
CA ARG A 524 10.22 -5.52 17.54
C ARG A 524 8.98 -6.22 16.99
N MET A 525 8.88 -6.32 15.66
CA MET A 525 7.80 -7.06 15.00
C MET A 525 7.69 -8.51 15.49
N VAL A 526 8.81 -9.18 15.76
CA VAL A 526 8.80 -10.55 16.31
C VAL A 526 8.11 -10.62 17.67
N ASP A 527 8.25 -9.58 18.51
CA ASP A 527 7.60 -9.50 19.82
C ASP A 527 6.10 -9.25 19.66
N LEU A 528 5.69 -8.37 18.73
CA LEU A 528 4.29 -8.16 18.37
C LEU A 528 3.62 -9.46 17.95
N LEU A 529 4.27 -10.21 17.04
CA LEU A 529 3.75 -11.49 16.55
C LEU A 529 3.68 -12.56 17.65
N THR A 530 4.61 -12.51 18.61
CA THR A 530 4.61 -13.40 19.78
C THR A 530 3.48 -13.06 20.75
N VAL A 531 3.26 -11.78 21.05
CA VAL A 531 2.13 -11.35 21.90
C VAL A 531 0.78 -11.62 21.22
N ALA A 532 0.72 -11.55 19.90
CA ALA A 532 -0.43 -11.98 19.12
C ALA A 532 -0.59 -13.52 19.07
N GLY A 533 0.40 -14.31 19.50
CA GLY A 533 0.36 -15.77 19.46
C GLY A 533 0.36 -16.36 18.05
N VAL A 534 0.85 -15.59 17.06
CA VAL A 534 0.91 -16.02 15.65
C VAL A 534 2.33 -16.40 15.23
N ASP A 535 3.31 -16.26 16.12
CA ASP A 535 4.68 -16.68 15.92
C ASP A 535 4.81 -18.21 15.74
N PRO A 536 5.95 -18.70 15.23
CA PRO A 536 6.15 -20.13 14.96
C PRO A 536 5.98 -21.01 16.21
N ALA A 537 6.52 -20.58 17.36
CA ALA A 537 6.49 -21.38 18.58
C ALA A 537 5.06 -21.54 19.11
N SER A 538 4.29 -20.45 19.16
CA SER A 538 2.87 -20.50 19.57
C SER A 538 2.01 -21.37 18.65
N ARG A 539 2.39 -21.48 17.37
CA ARG A 539 1.67 -22.29 16.37
C ARG A 539 2.22 -23.71 16.19
N GLY A 540 3.29 -24.07 16.89
CA GLY A 540 3.96 -25.36 16.75
C GLY A 540 4.53 -25.61 15.35
N GLN A 541 5.06 -24.56 14.70
CA GLN A 541 5.62 -24.59 13.34
C GLN A 541 7.14 -24.59 13.30
#